data_AF-A0A376Y501-F1
#
_entry.id   AF-A0A376Y501-F1
#
_cell.length_a   1.000
_cell.length_b   1.000
_cell.length_c   1.000
_cell.angle_alpha   90.00
_cell.angle_beta   90.00
_cell.angle_gamma   90.00
#
_symmetry.space_group_name_H-M   'P 1'
#
loop_
_entity.id
_entity.type
_entity.pdbx_description
1 polymer ?
#
loop_
_entity_poly.entity_id
_entity_poly.type
_entity_poly.pdbx_seq_one_letter_code
_entity_poly.pdbx_strand_id
1 'polypeptide(L)'
;MDTNHEPTINLYRRARDLKGIKKILIASGVRYDIAVEDPRYIKELATHHVGGYLKIAPEHTEEGPLSKMMKPGMGSYDRFKELFDTYSKQAGKEQYLIPISSPRTPVRVMKIW
;
A
#
# COMPACT_ATOMS: atom_id res chain seq x y z
N MET A 1 7.77 -3.87 18.42
CA MET A 1 7.84 -2.84 17.37
C MET A 1 6.55 -2.05 17.46
N ASP A 2 6.64 -0.72 17.51
CA ASP A 2 5.49 0.16 17.63
C ASP A 2 4.80 0.25 16.26
N THR A 3 3.59 -0.33 16.13
CA THR A 3 2.81 -0.37 14.88
C THR A 3 1.96 0.90 14.68
N ASN A 4 2.11 1.89 15.56
CA ASN A 4 1.42 3.17 15.45
C ASN A 4 1.96 3.99 14.26
N HIS A 5 1.13 4.18 13.24
CA HIS A 5 1.50 4.96 12.06
C HIS A 5 1.20 6.45 12.18
N GLU A 6 0.73 6.91 13.35
CA GLU A 6 0.43 8.33 13.61
C GLU A 6 1.58 9.30 13.27
N PRO A 7 2.86 9.02 13.59
CA PRO A 7 3.96 9.91 13.20
C PRO A 7 4.07 10.08 11.68
N THR A 8 3.90 8.98 10.93
CA THR A 8 3.95 8.97 9.47
C THR A 8 2.75 9.71 8.86
N ILE A 9 1.55 9.47 9.39
CA ILE A 9 0.33 10.19 8.97
C ILE A 9 0.51 11.70 9.20
N ASN A 10 1.02 12.09 10.38
CA ASN A 10 1.25 13.50 10.72
C ASN A 10 2.33 14.13 9.84
N LEU A 11 3.38 13.38 9.48
CA LEU A 11 4.37 13.83 8.50
C LEU A 11 3.72 14.11 7.13
N TYR A 12 2.89 13.18 6.64
CA TYR A 12 2.23 13.32 5.34
C TYR A 12 1.27 14.52 5.29
N ARG A 13 0.50 14.73 6.37
CA ARG A 13 -0.39 15.89 6.50
C ARG A 13 0.38 17.20 6.51
N ARG A 14 1.39 17.32 7.39
CA ARG A 14 2.25 18.51 7.45
C ARG A 14 2.90 18.82 6.11
N ALA A 15 3.42 17.80 5.42
CA ALA A 15 4.07 18.00 4.14
C ALA A 15 3.09 18.49 3.06
N ARG A 16 1.82 18.07 3.12
CA ARG A 16 0.77 18.52 2.19
C ARG A 16 0.36 19.98 2.43
N ASP A 17 0.43 20.43 3.68
CA ASP A 17 0.05 21.79 4.09
C ASP A 17 1.15 22.82 3.79
N LEU A 18 2.34 22.39 3.35
CA LEU A 18 3.43 23.31 2.99
C LEU A 18 3.07 24.15 1.75
N LYS A 19 3.30 25.46 1.85
CA LYS A 19 3.05 26.42 0.75
C LYS A 19 3.83 26.01 -0.50
N GLY A 20 3.12 25.90 -1.61
CA GLY A 20 3.69 25.53 -2.92
C GLY A 20 3.68 24.03 -3.22
N ILE A 21 3.37 23.17 -2.24
CA ILE A 21 3.15 21.74 -2.49
C ILE A 21 1.74 21.54 -3.05
N LYS A 22 1.67 21.03 -4.29
CA LYS A 22 0.39 20.74 -4.95
C LYS A 22 -0.14 19.34 -4.60
N LYS A 23 0.76 18.37 -4.45
CA LYS A 23 0.42 16.97 -4.18
C LYS A 23 1.64 16.21 -3.67
N ILE A 24 1.41 15.24 -2.79
CA ILE A 24 2.42 14.28 -2.35
C ILE A 24 1.93 12.89 -2.73
N LEU A 25 2.74 12.17 -3.49
CA LEU A 25 2.40 10.84 -3.99
C LEU A 25 3.32 9.78 -3.40
N ILE A 26 2.71 8.71 -2.89
CA ILE A 26 3.40 7.48 -2.49
C ILE A 26 3.05 6.42 -3.53
N ALA A 27 4.05 6.05 -4.34
CA ALA A 27 3.85 5.11 -5.45
C ALA A 27 4.37 3.70 -5.14
N SER A 28 5.15 3.53 -4.07
CA SER A 28 5.81 2.27 -3.71
C SER A 28 6.34 2.32 -2.27
N GLY A 29 6.89 1.20 -1.79
CA GLY A 29 7.62 1.15 -0.51
C GLY A 29 6.73 1.01 0.73
N VAL A 30 5.48 0.59 0.54
CA VAL A 30 4.56 0.33 1.66
C VAL A 30 4.75 -1.10 2.16
N ARG A 31 5.12 -1.23 3.43
CA ARG A 31 5.08 -2.47 4.21
C ARG A 31 3.63 -2.84 4.52
N TYR A 32 2.99 -3.61 3.64
CA TYR A 32 1.56 -3.93 3.78
C TYR A 32 1.28 -4.77 5.03
N ASP A 33 2.22 -5.61 5.44
CA ASP A 33 2.16 -6.45 6.63
C ASP A 33 2.04 -5.64 7.93
N ILE A 34 2.68 -4.47 8.03
CA ILE A 34 2.52 -3.57 9.17
C ILE A 34 1.38 -2.58 8.92
N ALA A 35 1.17 -2.15 7.68
CA ALA A 35 0.13 -1.18 7.35
C ALA A 35 -1.29 -1.66 7.71
N VAL A 36 -1.56 -2.97 7.62
CA VAL A 36 -2.85 -3.56 8.01
C VAL A 36 -3.18 -3.44 9.49
N GLU A 37 -2.17 -3.23 10.33
CA GLU A 37 -2.34 -3.02 11.77
C GLU A 37 -2.89 -1.63 12.09
N ASP A 38 -2.76 -0.66 11.17
CA ASP A 38 -3.32 0.69 11.33
C ASP A 38 -4.15 1.12 10.10
N PRO A 39 -5.46 0.82 10.08
CA PRO A 39 -6.36 1.21 8.98
C PRO A 39 -6.38 2.72 8.69
N ARG A 40 -6.03 3.57 9.67
CA ARG A 40 -5.96 5.03 9.49
C ARG A 40 -4.87 5.39 8.48
N TYR A 41 -3.76 4.66 8.49
CA TYR A 41 -2.67 4.85 7.54
C TYR A 41 -3.08 4.47 6.12
N ILE A 42 -3.77 3.34 5.95
CA ILE A 42 -4.25 2.90 4.63
C ILE A 42 -5.29 3.90 4.09
N LYS A 43 -6.19 4.39 4.95
CA LYS A 43 -7.14 5.45 4.58
C LYS A 43 -6.45 6.72 4.14
N GLU A 44 -5.44 7.18 4.89
CA GLU A 44 -4.64 8.35 4.53
C GLU A 44 -3.96 8.18 3.16
N LEU A 45 -3.35 7.00 2.93
CA LEU A 45 -2.70 6.65 1.67
C LEU A 45 -3.68 6.70 0.48
N ALA A 46 -4.79 5.95 0.53
CA ALA A 46 -5.75 5.87 -0.57
C ALA A 46 -6.40 7.24 -0.85
N THR A 47 -6.80 7.95 0.20
CA THR A 47 -7.54 9.21 0.09
C THR A 47 -6.67 10.34 -0.46
N HIS A 48 -5.37 10.37 -0.15
CA HIS A 48 -4.56 11.56 -0.44
C HIS A 48 -3.28 11.29 -1.21
N HIS A 49 -2.66 10.14 -1.02
CA HIS A 49 -1.28 9.92 -1.44
C HIS A 49 -1.11 8.93 -2.59
N VAL A 50 -2.12 8.13 -2.91
CA VAL A 50 -2.10 7.31 -4.13
C VAL A 50 -2.81 8.05 -5.26
N GLY A 51 -2.14 8.11 -6.41
CA GLY A 51 -2.64 8.80 -7.61
C GLY A 51 -3.41 7.89 -8.56
N GLY A 52 -3.29 6.58 -8.41
CA GLY A 52 -3.91 5.57 -9.26
C GLY A 52 -3.27 4.21 -8.96
N TYR A 53 -1.96 4.09 -9.16
CA TYR A 53 -1.24 2.84 -8.93
C TYR A 53 -0.38 2.89 -7.67
N LEU A 54 -0.46 1.85 -6.85
CA LEU A 54 0.47 1.60 -5.75
C LEU A 54 1.23 0.31 -6.04
N LYS A 55 2.54 0.41 -6.21
CA LYS A 55 3.39 -0.75 -6.47
C LYS A 55 3.70 -1.47 -5.16
N ILE A 56 3.37 -2.76 -5.10
CA ILE A 56 3.54 -3.62 -3.93
C ILE A 56 4.29 -4.88 -4.37
N ALA A 57 5.32 -5.30 -3.64
CA ALA A 57 5.96 -6.59 -3.89
C ALA A 57 5.22 -7.66 -3.07
N PRO A 58 4.48 -8.61 -3.68
CA PRO A 58 3.71 -9.61 -2.93
C PRO A 58 4.60 -10.57 -2.10
N GLU A 59 5.92 -10.54 -2.30
CA GLU A 59 6.87 -11.49 -1.69
C GLU A 59 7.65 -10.94 -0.48
N HIS A 60 7.34 -9.75 0.03
CA HIS A 60 8.20 -9.10 1.04
C HIS A 60 7.93 -9.49 2.51
N THR A 61 7.12 -10.52 2.77
CA THR A 61 6.94 -11.08 4.12
C THR A 61 6.83 -12.59 4.15
N GLU A 62 7.71 -13.29 3.44
CA GLU A 62 8.01 -14.68 3.76
C GLU A 62 9.28 -14.70 4.63
N GLU A 63 9.10 -14.57 5.95
CA GLU A 63 10.16 -14.84 6.93
C GLU A 63 10.67 -16.27 6.76
N GLY A 64 11.77 -16.45 6.05
CA GLY A 64 12.70 -17.56 6.24
C GLY A 64 12.11 -18.99 6.15
N PRO A 65 12.70 -19.98 6.83
CA PRO A 65 12.42 -21.41 6.64
C PRO A 65 11.00 -21.86 7.05
N LEU A 66 10.17 -20.97 7.61
CA LEU A 66 8.82 -21.25 8.11
C LEU A 66 7.79 -21.58 7.02
N SER A 67 8.12 -21.39 5.73
CA SER A 67 7.25 -21.81 4.61
C SER A 67 7.13 -23.33 4.43
N LYS A 68 7.97 -24.12 5.11
CA LYS A 68 7.96 -25.61 5.01
C LYS A 68 6.98 -26.34 5.94
N MET A 69 6.19 -25.63 6.75
CA MET A 69 5.28 -26.22 7.76
C MET A 69 3.77 -26.04 7.48
N MET A 70 3.35 -25.96 6.21
CA MET A 70 1.95 -25.78 5.76
C MET A 70 1.29 -24.44 6.17
N LYS A 71 1.55 -23.37 5.40
CA LYS A 71 1.01 -22.01 5.63
C LYS A 71 -0.36 -21.76 4.96
N PRO A 72 -1.19 -20.86 5.54
CA PRO A 72 -1.94 -19.86 4.79
C PRO A 72 -1.15 -18.53 4.80
N GLY A 73 -0.36 -18.27 3.75
CA GLY A 73 0.56 -17.12 3.66
C GLY A 73 0.01 -15.85 2.99
N MET A 74 -1.29 -15.76 2.70
CA MET A 74 -1.91 -14.67 1.92
C MET A 74 -2.64 -13.59 2.75
N GLY A 75 -2.81 -13.78 4.07
CA GLY A 75 -3.72 -12.97 4.88
C GLY A 75 -3.42 -11.46 4.91
N SER A 76 -2.16 -11.05 5.10
CA SER A 76 -1.83 -9.62 5.22
C SER A 76 -1.92 -8.87 3.90
N TYR A 77 -1.59 -9.51 2.77
CA TYR A 77 -1.75 -8.92 1.46
C TYR A 77 -3.24 -8.75 1.13
N ASP A 78 -4.05 -9.79 1.31
CA ASP A 78 -5.48 -9.76 1.02
C ASP A 78 -6.20 -8.72 1.89
N ARG A 79 -5.88 -8.67 3.18
CA ARG A 79 -6.42 -7.66 4.10
C ARG A 79 -6.01 -6.24 3.72
N PHE A 80 -4.75 -6.05 3.32
CA PHE A 80 -4.29 -4.75 2.83
C PHE A 80 -5.06 -4.33 1.57
N LYS A 81 -5.22 -5.26 0.62
CA LYS A 81 -5.98 -5.02 -0.62
C LYS A 81 -7.43 -4.66 -0.32
N GLU A 82 -8.09 -5.40 0.57
CA GLU A 82 -9.47 -5.12 0.96
C GLU A 82 -9.62 -3.70 1.52
N LEU A 83 -8.79 -3.34 2.51
CA LEU A 83 -8.81 -1.99 3.11
C LEU A 83 -8.48 -0.91 2.08
N PHE A 84 -7.49 -1.15 1.23
CA PHE A 84 -7.10 -0.21 0.18
C PHE A 84 -8.24 0.01 -0.81
N ASP A 85 -8.89 -1.04 -1.30
CA ASP A 85 -10.03 -0.96 -2.22
C ASP A 85 -11.22 -0.25 -1.57
N THR A 86 -11.51 -0.55 -0.29
CA THR A 86 -12.59 0.11 0.47
C THR A 86 -12.35 1.62 0.55
N TYR A 87 -11.15 2.05 0.96
CA TYR A 87 -10.86 3.48 1.10
C TYR A 87 -10.70 4.19 -0.24
N SER A 88 -10.24 3.49 -1.28
CA SER A 88 -10.21 4.01 -2.65
C SER A 88 -11.62 4.35 -3.13
N LYS A 89 -12.58 3.43 -2.94
CA LYS A 89 -13.99 3.64 -3.25
C LYS A 89 -14.61 4.77 -2.42
N GLN A 90 -14.34 4.82 -1.12
CA GLN A 90 -14.82 5.91 -0.26
C GLN A 90 -14.27 7.28 -0.68
N ALA A 91 -13.04 7.33 -1.20
CA ALA A 91 -12.43 8.54 -1.73
C ALA A 91 -12.91 8.89 -3.17
N GLY A 92 -13.77 8.07 -3.78
CA GLY A 92 -14.24 8.25 -5.14
C GLY A 92 -13.15 8.07 -6.20
N LYS A 93 -12.13 7.25 -5.91
CA LYS A 93 -10.98 7.04 -6.78
C LYS A 93 -10.94 5.63 -7.33
N GLU A 94 -10.55 5.54 -8.61
CA GLU A 94 -10.15 4.29 -9.24
C GLU A 94 -8.64 4.11 -9.01
N GLN A 95 -8.29 3.12 -8.18
CA GLN A 95 -6.90 2.84 -7.79
C GLN A 95 -6.62 1.33 -7.82
N TYR A 96 -5.37 0.95 -8.07
CA TYR A 96 -4.97 -0.44 -8.22
C TYR A 96 -3.61 -0.72 -7.57
N LEU A 97 -3.50 -1.92 -6.99
CA LEU A 97 -2.23 -2.48 -6.53
C LEU A 97 -1.52 -3.14 -7.71
N ILE A 98 -0.27 -2.75 -7.96
CA ILE A 98 0.56 -3.32 -9.03
C ILE A 98 1.64 -4.20 -8.41
N PRO A 99 1.66 -5.52 -8.68
CA PRO A 99 2.70 -6.40 -8.16
C PRO A 99 4.06 -6.07 -8.79
N ILE A 100 5.10 -5.95 -7.97
CA ILE A 100 6.51 -5.95 -8.41
C ILE A 100 7.10 -7.34 -8.15
N SER A 101 7.38 -8.08 -9.23
CA SER A 101 8.17 -9.31 -9.22
C SER A 101 9.39 -9.16 -10.16
N SER A 102 10.54 -8.74 -9.61
CA SER A 102 11.87 -8.78 -10.28
C SER A 102 12.07 -7.88 -11.55
N PRO A 103 13.31 -7.44 -11.90
CA PRO A 103 13.56 -6.22 -12.68
C PRO A 103 13.53 -6.38 -14.22
N ARG A 104 12.86 -7.39 -14.78
CA ARG A 104 12.97 -7.69 -16.24
C ARG A 104 11.67 -7.63 -17.05
N THR A 105 10.57 -7.15 -16.51
CA THR A 105 9.33 -7.08 -17.30
C THR A 105 8.90 -5.62 -17.46
N PRO A 106 8.83 -5.08 -18.70
CA PRO A 106 8.13 -3.82 -18.92
C PRO A 106 6.69 -4.05 -18.49
N VAL A 107 6.25 -3.31 -17.46
CA VAL A 107 4.91 -3.41 -16.92
C VAL A 107 3.94 -2.87 -17.98
N ARG A 108 3.51 -3.73 -18.91
CA ARG A 108 2.35 -3.46 -19.74
C ARG A 108 1.18 -3.48 -18.78
N VAL A 109 0.56 -2.32 -18.57
CA VAL A 109 -0.70 -2.20 -17.84
C VAL A 109 -1.73 -3.02 -18.62
N MET A 110 -1.93 -4.26 -18.19
CA MET A 110 -2.99 -5.10 -18.70
C MET A 110 -4.28 -4.59 -18.03
N LYS A 111 -5.09 -3.84 -18.79
CA LYS A 111 -6.50 -3.66 -18.44
C LYS A 111 -7.13 -5.05 -18.51
N ILE A 112 -7.31 -5.67 -17.36
CA ILE A 112 -8.14 -6.86 -17.23
C ILE A 112 -9.56 -6.30 -17.03
N TRP A 113 -10.20 -6.02 -18.18
CA TRP A 113 -11.56 -5.52 -18.42
C TRP A 113 -12.04 -4.34 -17.56
#